data_AF-A0A9P9T610-F1
#
_entry.id   AF-A0A9P9T610-F1
#
_cell.length_a   1.000
_cell.length_b   1.000
_cell.length_c   1.000
_cell.angle_alpha   90.00
_cell.angle_beta   90.00
_cell.angle_gamma   90.00
#
_symmetry.space_group_name_H-M   'P 1'
#
loop_
_entity.id
_entity.type
_entity.pdbx_description
1 polymer ?
#
loop_
_entity_poly.entity_id
_entity_poly.type
_entity_poly.pdbx_seq_one_letter_code
_entity_poly.pdbx_strand_id
1 'polypeptide(L)'
;MSSMDHNQLPQQVWNTQHLARKPVPQADNRYSQSYAATRPYYAELEAQSQAQPAPYLQPHYATTAPTTFIAELPAPLPPAPHTITSGEQLKEDALLAHKLQQIEVAEVRQRSSSAVSQNQRPISMLPPNQRPVSMLPQNPPYQSPLLHQVSSLSLTTQSTNMSSADLYWGPDSFNAARDGPTTNPLLDVVPPNLPIFYDSANDFPIPVQSEEQSKGLPVTTLPDTHTLIAQLEENRQVPYPPTWRLPPTVATFYAYPGDQTTPGSDWLTQQESCTWRTIRPTETTYNPAAPTYAFKFTTKGGSFRDPRFSWAMTLPDPPADPKKKKASKGKPVTWSYDLRLEKNTGMRKSEVLNHGAKKSILTTYVHAQNYDSLRFVGPDGRGYMWVSSSAVSSMTGFRYDTLRHALFVSVGDIQDPLYGEIIADHTFWDGYVDEHEVHTGVKCDGCQTAPIKGPRWKCKTCHHHDVCKDCRDSIQAGRFGEAMQKACDLSLVCLPDEALCIRSAMVEPALVIASLQILKDWERHTLRGEKKKNPKAFLENEEEARKRDLGIMRYWRATDWDKKEKKNTANEKMGTVVKARSTQEAREGSASALGGLIDASFSLASHGTSHSGGGGDGGGSAGGSS
;
A
#
# COMPACT_ATOMS: atom_id res chain seq x y z
N MET A 1 -59.52 38.94 16.78
CA MET A 1 -59.14 38.84 15.35
C MET A 1 -58.42 40.12 14.99
N SER A 2 -57.27 40.07 14.30
CA SER A 2 -56.57 41.24 13.73
C SER A 2 -56.01 42.26 14.76
N SER A 3 -54.96 43.04 14.51
CA SER A 3 -53.80 42.89 13.60
C SER A 3 -52.61 43.74 14.09
N MET A 4 -51.47 43.60 13.41
CA MET A 4 -50.30 44.52 13.26
C MET A 4 -50.62 46.03 13.43
N ASP A 5 -49.71 46.92 13.86
CA ASP A 5 -48.30 46.81 14.29
C ASP A 5 -47.98 48.01 15.24
N HIS A 6 -46.77 48.49 15.61
CA HIS A 6 -45.39 48.36 15.10
C HIS A 6 -44.36 48.61 16.24
N ASN A 7 -43.05 48.57 16.00
CA ASN A 7 -42.04 48.92 17.03
C ASN A 7 -40.77 49.62 16.48
N GLN A 8 -40.12 50.47 17.29
CA GLN A 8 -39.10 51.44 16.85
C GLN A 8 -37.65 51.06 17.19
N LEU A 9 -36.71 51.49 16.35
CA LEU A 9 -35.25 51.43 16.57
C LEU A 9 -34.75 52.68 17.33
N PRO A 10 -33.91 52.54 18.36
CA PRO A 10 -33.08 53.62 18.86
C PRO A 10 -31.71 53.65 18.17
N GLN A 11 -31.29 54.82 17.68
CA GLN A 11 -29.89 55.08 17.31
C GLN A 11 -29.06 55.35 18.57
N GLN A 12 -27.78 54.94 18.60
CA GLN A 12 -26.82 55.47 19.57
C GLN A 12 -25.55 56.05 18.92
N VAL A 13 -25.29 57.27 19.37
CA VAL A 13 -24.27 58.24 18.99
C VAL A 13 -22.85 57.66 19.06
N TRP A 14 -22.03 57.94 18.03
CA TRP A 14 -20.58 57.81 18.12
C TRP A 14 -19.99 58.95 18.95
N ASN A 15 -19.08 58.65 19.88
CA ASN A 15 -18.38 59.65 20.67
C ASN A 15 -16.87 59.39 20.64
N THR A 16 -16.08 60.41 20.28
CA THR A 16 -14.66 60.26 19.91
C THR A 16 -13.79 61.10 20.82
N GLN A 17 -13.07 60.49 21.78
CA GLN A 17 -12.10 61.22 22.61
C GLN A 17 -10.80 60.47 22.94
N HIS A 18 -9.70 61.16 22.60
CA HIS A 18 -8.35 61.19 23.20
C HIS A 18 -7.53 59.92 23.43
N LEU A 19 -6.30 59.96 22.88
CA LEU A 19 -5.20 59.05 23.22
C LEU A 19 -4.67 59.32 24.64
N ALA A 20 -4.36 58.25 25.37
CA ALA A 20 -3.48 58.30 26.54
C ALA A 20 -2.17 57.55 26.25
N ARG A 21 -1.02 58.11 26.66
CA ARG A 21 0.30 57.48 26.51
C ARG A 21 0.46 56.31 27.50
N LYS A 22 1.07 55.21 27.05
CA LYS A 22 1.59 54.16 27.95
C LYS A 22 2.91 54.62 28.61
N PRO A 23 3.15 54.34 29.90
CA PRO A 23 4.47 54.50 30.51
C PRO A 23 5.42 53.37 30.07
N VAL A 24 6.72 53.63 30.16
CA VAL A 24 7.80 52.67 29.86
C VAL A 24 8.23 51.96 31.15
N PRO A 25 8.40 50.62 31.17
CA PRO A 25 8.98 49.92 32.31
C PRO A 25 10.46 50.29 32.52
N GLN A 26 10.81 50.58 33.77
CA GLN A 26 12.15 50.97 34.20
C GLN A 26 13.05 49.72 34.38
N ALA A 27 14.33 49.81 34.04
CA ALA A 27 15.27 48.70 34.13
C ALA A 27 16.03 48.70 35.46
N ASP A 28 15.73 47.76 36.35
CA ASP A 28 16.44 47.58 37.62
C ASP A 28 17.67 46.67 37.48
N ASN A 29 18.85 47.27 37.56
CA ASN A 29 20.12 46.58 37.71
C ASN A 29 20.41 46.32 39.19
N ARG A 30 20.19 45.08 39.68
CA ARG A 30 20.85 44.49 40.87
C ARG A 30 20.46 43.01 41.05
N TYR A 31 21.39 42.10 40.79
CA TYR A 31 21.93 41.19 41.80
C TYR A 31 23.21 40.51 41.25
N SER A 32 24.08 40.05 42.13
CA SER A 32 25.35 39.41 41.78
C SER A 32 25.76 38.40 42.84
N GLN A 33 26.67 37.49 42.50
CA GLN A 33 27.07 36.29 43.28
C GLN A 33 25.97 35.20 43.29
N SER A 34 26.28 33.89 43.29
CA SER A 34 27.58 33.19 43.28
C SER A 34 27.49 31.89 42.46
N TYR A 35 28.53 31.53 41.72
CA TYR A 35 28.60 30.24 41.02
C TYR A 35 28.82 29.07 41.99
N ALA A 36 28.00 28.02 41.88
CA ALA A 36 28.25 26.70 42.44
C ALA A 36 28.60 25.72 41.31
N ALA A 37 29.53 24.79 41.57
CA ALA A 37 30.08 23.91 40.53
C ALA A 37 29.11 22.81 40.11
N THR A 38 28.90 22.64 38.80
CA THR A 38 28.12 21.55 38.21
C THR A 38 28.88 20.23 38.21
N ARG A 39 28.32 19.20 38.86
CA ARG A 39 28.75 17.79 38.70
C ARG A 39 28.23 17.24 37.37
N PRO A 40 29.04 16.52 36.56
CA PRO A 40 28.58 15.86 35.35
C PRO A 40 27.79 14.57 35.68
N TYR A 41 26.56 14.48 35.18
CA TYR A 41 25.63 13.36 35.40
C TYR A 41 25.79 12.28 34.31
N TYR A 42 26.94 11.60 34.27
CA TYR A 42 27.30 10.69 33.17
C TYR A 42 28.08 9.42 33.58
N ALA A 43 27.93 8.96 34.82
CA ALA A 43 28.71 7.84 35.38
C ALA A 43 27.87 6.62 35.82
N GLU A 44 26.57 6.57 35.54
CA GLU A 44 25.62 5.62 36.16
C GLU A 44 24.74 4.87 35.15
N LEU A 45 25.16 4.79 33.88
CA LEU A 45 24.40 4.15 32.79
C LEU A 45 25.06 2.91 32.16
N GLU A 46 26.27 2.54 32.57
CA GLU A 46 26.99 1.36 32.05
C GLU A 46 26.90 0.12 32.98
N ALA A 47 26.08 0.18 34.04
CA ALA A 47 26.05 -0.82 35.12
C ALA A 47 24.73 -1.60 35.26
N GLN A 48 24.01 -1.88 34.16
CA GLN A 48 22.77 -2.68 34.23
C GLN A 48 22.42 -3.50 32.96
N SER A 49 23.42 -4.17 32.38
CA SER A 49 23.26 -5.02 31.19
C SER A 49 22.70 -6.42 31.51
N GLN A 50 21.45 -6.53 31.99
CA GLN A 50 20.72 -7.81 32.09
C GLN A 50 19.18 -7.62 32.12
N ALA A 51 18.61 -7.20 31.00
CA ALA A 51 17.15 -7.10 30.84
C ALA A 51 16.54 -8.45 30.43
N GLN A 52 15.56 -8.94 31.19
CA GLN A 52 14.68 -10.04 30.80
C GLN A 52 13.69 -9.58 29.72
N PRO A 53 13.22 -10.45 28.80
CA PRO A 53 12.19 -10.08 27.83
C PRO A 53 10.86 -9.81 28.54
N ALA A 54 10.30 -8.60 28.36
CA ALA A 54 8.99 -8.26 28.88
C ALA A 54 7.90 -9.07 28.14
N PRO A 55 6.92 -9.66 28.85
CA PRO A 55 5.84 -10.40 28.22
C PRO A 55 4.89 -9.46 27.45
N TYR A 56 4.65 -9.78 26.17
CA TYR A 56 3.70 -9.05 25.34
C TYR A 56 2.26 -9.31 25.81
N LEU A 57 1.54 -8.25 26.20
CA LEU A 57 0.14 -8.32 26.58
C LEU A 57 -0.75 -8.47 25.34
N GLN A 58 -1.36 -9.64 25.20
CA GLN A 58 -2.42 -9.89 24.22
C GLN A 58 -3.70 -9.16 24.67
N PRO A 59 -4.44 -8.47 23.78
CA PRO A 59 -5.68 -7.78 24.16
C PRO A 59 -6.72 -8.78 24.69
N HIS A 60 -7.32 -8.47 25.84
CA HIS A 60 -8.25 -9.37 26.53
C HIS A 60 -9.61 -9.47 25.83
N TYR A 61 -10.01 -10.69 25.50
CA TYR A 61 -11.43 -11.03 25.36
C TYR A 61 -12.07 -11.33 26.74
N ALA A 62 -13.40 -11.28 26.80
CA ALA A 62 -14.15 -11.12 28.05
C ALA A 62 -13.93 -12.23 29.11
N THR A 63 -13.94 -11.82 30.38
CA THR A 63 -13.63 -12.69 31.52
C THR A 63 -14.84 -13.49 32.00
N THR A 64 -14.77 -14.82 31.89
CA THR A 64 -15.60 -15.75 32.68
C THR A 64 -14.70 -16.63 33.57
N ALA A 65 -15.25 -17.12 34.68
CA ALA A 65 -14.45 -17.73 35.75
C ALA A 65 -13.83 -19.09 35.34
N PRO A 66 -12.61 -19.41 35.82
CA PRO A 66 -11.89 -20.61 35.40
C PRO A 66 -12.45 -21.88 36.09
N THR A 67 -13.13 -22.73 35.32
CA THR A 67 -13.35 -24.13 35.70
C THR A 67 -12.00 -24.85 35.68
N THR A 68 -11.67 -25.60 36.74
CA THR A 68 -10.42 -26.37 36.84
C THR A 68 -10.38 -27.51 35.83
N PHE A 69 -9.76 -27.28 34.67
CA PHE A 69 -9.41 -28.33 33.73
C PHE A 69 -8.16 -29.08 34.22
N ILE A 70 -8.28 -30.39 34.39
CA ILE A 70 -7.13 -31.29 34.48
C ILE A 70 -6.57 -31.43 33.06
N ALA A 71 -5.26 -31.24 32.92
CA ALA A 71 -4.59 -31.40 31.63
C ALA A 71 -4.39 -32.90 31.33
N GLU A 72 -5.41 -33.53 30.74
CA GLU A 72 -5.18 -34.79 30.03
C GLU A 72 -4.18 -34.56 28.88
N LEU A 73 -3.20 -35.46 28.77
CA LEU A 73 -2.28 -35.45 27.64
C LEU A 73 -3.08 -35.70 26.35
N PRO A 74 -2.75 -35.03 25.23
CA PRO A 74 -3.46 -35.24 23.98
C PRO A 74 -3.35 -36.73 23.59
N ALA A 75 -4.50 -37.36 23.37
CA ALA A 75 -4.55 -38.71 22.85
C ALA A 75 -3.72 -38.80 21.56
N PRO A 76 -2.98 -39.89 21.32
CA PRO A 76 -2.18 -40.04 20.11
C PRO A 76 -3.09 -39.89 18.89
N LEU A 77 -2.63 -39.13 17.90
CA LEU A 77 -3.38 -38.92 16.65
C LEU A 77 -3.78 -40.29 16.07
N PRO A 78 -5.04 -40.48 15.64
CA PRO A 78 -5.44 -41.71 14.99
C PRO A 78 -4.54 -41.93 13.76
N PRO A 79 -4.13 -43.18 13.47
CA PRO A 79 -3.31 -43.45 12.30
C PRO A 79 -4.02 -42.93 11.05
N ALA A 80 -3.27 -42.23 10.19
CA ALA A 80 -3.84 -41.66 8.98
C ALA A 80 -4.56 -42.75 8.18
N PRO A 81 -5.81 -42.51 7.72
CA PRO A 81 -6.58 -43.54 7.02
C PRO A 81 -5.80 -43.98 5.78
N HIS A 82 -5.66 -45.29 5.59
CA HIS A 82 -4.95 -45.85 4.45
C HIS A 82 -5.60 -45.32 3.16
N THR A 83 -4.84 -44.54 2.38
CA THR A 83 -5.28 -44.07 1.06
C THR A 83 -5.31 -45.26 0.11
N ILE A 84 -6.47 -45.90 -0.02
CA ILE A 84 -6.69 -47.13 -0.81
C ILE A 84 -6.70 -46.88 -2.33
N THR A 85 -6.20 -45.72 -2.79
CA THR A 85 -6.01 -45.42 -4.21
C THR A 85 -5.06 -46.45 -4.80
N SER A 86 -5.55 -47.31 -5.68
CA SER A 86 -4.73 -48.41 -6.19
C SER A 86 -3.56 -47.87 -7.03
N GLY A 87 -2.45 -48.62 -7.08
CA GLY A 87 -1.32 -48.31 -7.97
C GLY A 87 -1.66 -48.41 -9.48
N GLU A 88 -2.91 -48.76 -9.80
CA GLU A 88 -3.49 -48.79 -11.13
C GLU A 88 -4.31 -47.51 -11.38
N GLN A 89 -5.20 -47.14 -10.45
CA GLN A 89 -5.92 -45.86 -10.45
C GLN A 89 -4.95 -44.67 -10.50
N LEU A 90 -3.85 -44.69 -9.73
CA LEU A 90 -2.81 -43.65 -9.79
C LEU A 90 -2.13 -43.54 -11.17
N LYS A 91 -2.11 -44.60 -11.98
CA LYS A 91 -1.61 -44.55 -13.37
C LYS A 91 -2.68 -44.02 -14.31
N GLU A 92 -3.95 -44.36 -14.10
CA GLU A 92 -5.08 -43.81 -14.87
C GLU A 92 -5.23 -42.30 -14.64
N ASP A 93 -5.15 -41.83 -13.40
CA ASP A 93 -5.17 -40.41 -13.05
C ASP A 93 -3.98 -39.66 -13.68
N ALA A 94 -2.77 -40.24 -13.66
CA ALA A 94 -1.59 -39.67 -14.31
C ALA A 94 -1.73 -39.61 -15.85
N LEU A 95 -2.29 -40.65 -16.48
CA LEU A 95 -2.59 -40.67 -17.91
C LEU A 95 -3.67 -39.64 -18.28
N LEU A 96 -4.69 -39.48 -17.44
CA LEU A 96 -5.75 -38.48 -17.61
C LEU A 96 -5.20 -37.07 -17.50
N ALA A 97 -4.37 -36.78 -16.49
CA ALA A 97 -3.71 -35.48 -16.32
C ALA A 97 -2.83 -35.13 -17.52
N HIS A 98 -1.99 -36.06 -17.99
CA HIS A 98 -1.16 -35.87 -19.17
C HIS A 98 -2.00 -35.66 -20.46
N LYS A 99 -3.13 -36.38 -20.60
CA LYS A 99 -4.06 -36.19 -21.72
C LYS A 99 -4.75 -34.82 -21.70
N LEU A 100 -5.13 -34.32 -20.53
CA LEU A 100 -5.68 -32.96 -20.36
C LEU A 100 -4.64 -31.90 -20.73
N GLN A 101 -3.39 -32.05 -20.26
CA GLN A 101 -2.28 -31.16 -20.60
C GLN A 101 -2.00 -31.12 -22.12
N GLN A 102 -2.08 -32.27 -22.81
CA GLN A 102 -1.95 -32.32 -24.27
C GLN A 102 -3.08 -31.57 -25.01
N ILE A 103 -4.31 -31.62 -24.49
CA ILE A 103 -5.46 -30.88 -25.05
C ILE A 103 -5.26 -29.37 -24.88
N GLU A 104 -4.82 -28.91 -23.71
CA GLU A 104 -4.54 -27.49 -23.46
C GLU A 104 -3.42 -26.96 -24.37
N VAL A 105 -2.30 -27.69 -24.50
CA VAL A 105 -1.20 -27.34 -25.41
C VAL A 105 -1.65 -27.33 -26.88
N ALA A 106 -2.54 -28.24 -27.28
CA ALA A 106 -3.13 -28.24 -28.62
C ALA A 106 -4.03 -27.02 -28.85
N GLU A 107 -4.86 -26.63 -27.87
CA GLU A 107 -5.72 -25.45 -27.98
C GLU A 107 -4.89 -24.15 -28.05
N VAL A 108 -3.85 -24.01 -27.23
CA VAL A 108 -2.93 -22.86 -27.29
C VAL A 108 -2.26 -22.75 -28.67
N ARG A 109 -1.86 -23.88 -29.27
CA ARG A 109 -1.34 -23.92 -30.65
C ARG A 109 -2.40 -23.52 -31.69
N GLN A 110 -3.64 -23.99 -31.54
CA GLN A 110 -4.75 -23.67 -32.46
C GLN A 110 -5.16 -22.19 -32.37
N ARG A 111 -5.21 -21.60 -31.17
CA ARG A 111 -5.41 -20.17 -30.95
C ARG A 111 -4.29 -19.35 -31.61
N SER A 112 -3.03 -19.81 -31.48
CA SER A 112 -1.86 -19.15 -32.06
C SER A 112 -1.85 -19.18 -33.59
N SER A 113 -2.13 -20.32 -34.23
CA SER A 113 -2.20 -20.42 -35.70
C SER A 113 -3.36 -19.60 -36.29
N SER A 114 -4.50 -19.55 -35.59
CA SER A 114 -5.64 -18.72 -35.99
C SER A 114 -5.30 -17.22 -36.02
N ALA A 115 -4.50 -16.75 -35.07
CA ALA A 115 -4.07 -15.35 -35.03
C ALA A 115 -3.10 -14.98 -36.17
N VAL A 116 -2.22 -15.90 -36.58
CA VAL A 116 -1.29 -15.67 -37.71
C VAL A 116 -2.04 -15.59 -39.04
N SER A 117 -3.08 -16.42 -39.24
CA SER A 117 -3.84 -16.50 -40.49
C SER A 117 -4.50 -15.18 -40.90
N GLN A 118 -5.01 -14.38 -39.94
CA GLN A 118 -5.72 -13.14 -40.27
C GLN A 118 -4.83 -12.03 -40.85
N ASN A 119 -3.51 -12.07 -40.63
CA ASN A 119 -2.57 -11.06 -41.11
C ASN A 119 -1.98 -11.33 -42.51
N GLN A 120 -2.46 -12.34 -43.24
CA GLN A 120 -1.97 -12.68 -44.59
C GLN A 120 -3.08 -12.71 -45.66
N ARG A 121 -3.90 -11.67 -45.74
CA ARG A 121 -4.70 -11.38 -46.94
C ARG A 121 -3.92 -10.50 -47.92
N PRO A 122 -3.44 -11.01 -49.08
CA PRO A 122 -2.82 -10.17 -50.09
C PRO A 122 -3.86 -9.24 -50.73
N ILE A 123 -3.50 -7.97 -50.92
CA ILE A 123 -4.33 -7.01 -51.65
C ILE A 123 -4.20 -7.31 -53.15
N SER A 124 -5.30 -7.74 -53.77
CA SER A 124 -5.33 -8.03 -55.21
C SER A 124 -5.37 -6.74 -56.02
N MET A 125 -4.27 -6.45 -56.73
CA MET A 125 -4.18 -5.35 -57.69
C MET A 125 -4.66 -5.81 -59.08
N LEU A 126 -5.86 -5.40 -59.49
CA LEU A 126 -6.37 -5.63 -60.85
C LEU A 126 -5.91 -4.51 -61.80
N PRO A 127 -5.41 -4.84 -63.01
CA PRO A 127 -4.99 -3.84 -63.99
C PRO A 127 -6.18 -3.26 -64.77
N PRO A 128 -6.14 -1.95 -65.15
CA PRO A 128 -7.18 -1.36 -65.99
C PRO A 128 -6.97 -1.73 -67.46
N ASN A 129 -8.04 -2.07 -68.20
CA ASN A 129 -7.96 -2.26 -69.64
C ASN A 129 -9.16 -1.65 -70.40
N GLN A 130 -8.82 -0.64 -71.20
CA GLN A 130 -9.44 -0.10 -72.43
C GLN A 130 -10.94 -0.36 -72.74
N ARG A 131 -11.67 0.72 -73.06
CA ARG A 131 -12.96 0.74 -73.77
C ARG A 131 -13.01 1.91 -74.78
N PRO A 132 -13.60 1.76 -75.98
CA PRO A 132 -13.84 2.88 -76.91
C PRO A 132 -15.33 3.26 -77.11
N VAL A 133 -15.57 4.59 -77.12
CA VAL A 133 -16.48 5.35 -78.02
C VAL A 133 -18.03 5.27 -77.89
N SER A 134 -18.64 6.47 -77.74
CA SER A 134 -20.05 6.90 -78.03
C SER A 134 -21.22 6.33 -77.20
N MET A 135 -22.35 7.04 -76.95
CA MET A 135 -22.87 8.36 -77.40
C MET A 135 -23.32 9.29 -76.23
N LEU A 136 -23.62 10.55 -76.57
CA LEU A 136 -24.19 11.69 -75.81
C LEU A 136 -25.72 11.57 -75.48
N PRO A 137 -26.43 12.53 -74.81
CA PRO A 137 -26.00 13.79 -74.12
C PRO A 137 -26.67 14.12 -72.73
N GLN A 138 -26.26 15.28 -72.15
CA GLN A 138 -27.04 16.28 -71.35
C GLN A 138 -26.72 16.52 -69.84
N ASN A 139 -25.97 17.62 -69.60
CA ASN A 139 -26.26 18.74 -68.68
C ASN A 139 -25.98 18.64 -67.13
N PRO A 140 -25.74 19.80 -66.44
CA PRO A 140 -24.62 19.93 -65.49
C PRO A 140 -25.00 20.60 -64.12
N PRO A 141 -24.13 21.38 -63.42
CA PRO A 141 -22.98 20.97 -62.60
C PRO A 141 -23.03 21.50 -61.14
N TYR A 142 -22.09 21.11 -60.26
CA TYR A 142 -21.42 22.05 -59.32
C TYR A 142 -20.08 21.49 -58.76
N GLN A 143 -19.24 22.42 -58.31
CA GLN A 143 -17.76 22.40 -58.23
C GLN A 143 -17.08 21.51 -57.16
N SER A 144 -15.78 21.27 -57.36
CA SER A 144 -14.75 20.74 -56.42
C SER A 144 -14.15 21.90 -55.55
N PRO A 145 -13.04 21.80 -54.75
CA PRO A 145 -11.82 20.98 -54.93
C PRO A 145 -11.06 20.39 -53.70
N LEU A 146 -10.27 19.36 -54.01
CA LEU A 146 -8.88 19.03 -53.59
C LEU A 146 -8.30 19.47 -52.21
N LEU A 147 -7.58 18.52 -51.58
CA LEU A 147 -6.31 18.79 -50.89
C LEU A 147 -5.34 17.60 -51.07
N HIS A 148 -4.03 17.83 -50.91
CA HIS A 148 -2.96 16.92 -51.33
C HIS A 148 -2.56 15.85 -50.29
N GLN A 149 -2.16 14.66 -50.77
CA GLN A 149 -1.29 13.75 -50.03
C GLN A 149 0.19 14.11 -50.27
N VAL A 150 1.03 13.95 -49.24
CA VAL A 150 2.48 13.78 -49.38
C VAL A 150 2.90 12.63 -48.45
N SER A 151 3.44 11.56 -49.03
CA SER A 151 3.99 10.42 -48.28
C SER A 151 5.51 10.53 -48.21
N SER A 152 6.09 10.27 -47.04
CA SER A 152 7.54 10.07 -46.90
C SER A 152 7.82 8.66 -46.38
N LEU A 153 8.62 7.91 -47.14
CA LEU A 153 9.21 6.64 -46.71
C LEU A 153 10.48 6.93 -45.89
N SER A 154 10.85 6.02 -44.99
CA SER A 154 12.14 6.05 -44.31
C SER A 154 12.62 4.63 -44.04
N LEU A 155 13.94 4.45 -44.08
CA LEU A 155 14.59 3.17 -44.32
C LEU A 155 14.82 2.35 -43.05
N THR A 156 14.93 1.04 -43.25
CA THR A 156 15.37 0.08 -42.24
C THR A 156 16.85 0.26 -41.88
N THR A 157 17.22 -0.11 -40.66
CA THR A 157 18.61 -0.33 -40.24
C THR A 157 18.76 -1.72 -39.64
N GLN A 158 19.93 -2.32 -39.80
CA GLN A 158 20.22 -3.72 -39.46
C GLN A 158 20.56 -3.86 -37.98
N SER A 159 20.11 -4.94 -37.35
CA SER A 159 20.53 -5.34 -35.99
C SER A 159 21.63 -6.39 -36.05
N THR A 160 22.78 -6.13 -35.46
CA THR A 160 23.88 -7.09 -35.32
C THR A 160 23.63 -8.13 -34.23
N ASN A 161 24.08 -9.36 -34.46
CA ASN A 161 24.08 -10.42 -33.45
C ASN A 161 25.00 -10.08 -32.27
N MET A 162 24.54 -10.37 -31.06
CA MET A 162 25.41 -10.71 -29.93
C MET A 162 24.95 -12.03 -29.32
N SER A 163 25.90 -12.93 -29.08
CA SER A 163 25.66 -14.19 -28.37
C SER A 163 26.20 -14.08 -26.94
N SER A 164 25.40 -14.44 -25.96
CA SER A 164 25.79 -14.65 -24.56
C SER A 164 24.75 -15.57 -23.90
N ALA A 165 25.19 -16.47 -23.04
CA ALA A 165 24.36 -17.55 -22.51
C ALA A 165 23.60 -17.11 -21.24
N ASP A 166 22.48 -16.41 -21.43
CA ASP A 166 21.54 -16.12 -20.34
C ASP A 166 20.62 -17.32 -20.07
N LEU A 167 20.70 -17.87 -18.86
CA LEU A 167 19.70 -18.82 -18.34
C LEU A 167 18.42 -18.05 -18.00
N TYR A 168 17.51 -18.00 -18.96
CA TYR A 168 16.18 -17.42 -18.82
C TYR A 168 15.35 -18.21 -17.79
N TRP A 169 14.98 -17.56 -16.68
CA TRP A 169 14.06 -18.12 -15.68
C TRP A 169 12.63 -17.85 -16.13
N GLY A 170 11.94 -18.90 -16.58
CA GLY A 170 10.54 -18.85 -16.99
C GLY A 170 9.57 -19.09 -15.83
N PRO A 171 8.26 -18.84 -16.01
CA PRO A 171 7.24 -19.14 -15.00
C PRO A 171 7.21 -20.60 -14.57
N ASP A 172 7.55 -21.52 -15.48
CA ASP A 172 7.43 -22.97 -15.30
C ASP A 172 8.69 -23.62 -14.69
N SER A 173 9.75 -22.84 -14.42
CA SER A 173 11.07 -23.35 -14.04
C SER A 173 11.18 -23.94 -12.62
N PHE A 174 10.09 -24.03 -11.86
CA PHE A 174 10.11 -24.39 -10.43
C PHE A 174 10.01 -25.89 -10.13
N ASN A 175 9.58 -26.72 -11.09
CA ASN A 175 9.35 -28.17 -10.86
C ASN A 175 10.47 -29.08 -11.40
N ALA A 176 11.64 -28.52 -11.76
CA ALA A 176 12.74 -29.30 -12.34
C ALA A 176 13.57 -30.02 -11.25
N ALA A 177 13.40 -31.34 -11.14
CA ALA A 177 14.28 -32.18 -10.33
C ALA A 177 15.73 -32.14 -10.83
N ARG A 178 16.69 -32.22 -9.91
CA ARG A 178 18.13 -32.31 -10.23
C ARG A 178 18.55 -33.77 -10.33
N ASP A 179 18.36 -34.36 -11.50
CA ASP A 179 18.77 -35.75 -11.74
C ASP A 179 20.29 -35.89 -11.78
N GLY A 180 20.81 -36.81 -10.96
CA GLY A 180 22.17 -37.34 -11.05
C GLY A 180 22.21 -38.61 -11.92
N PRO A 181 23.36 -38.98 -12.50
CA PRO A 181 23.43 -40.12 -13.41
C PRO A 181 23.46 -41.46 -12.66
N THR A 182 22.41 -42.27 -12.83
CA THR A 182 22.41 -43.70 -12.46
C THR A 182 21.97 -44.56 -13.65
N THR A 183 22.85 -45.46 -14.08
CA THR A 183 22.65 -46.39 -15.20
C THR A 183 22.19 -47.76 -14.71
N ASN A 184 21.07 -48.28 -15.23
CA ASN A 184 21.07 -49.58 -15.93
C ASN A 184 19.69 -49.88 -16.57
N PRO A 185 19.65 -50.69 -17.65
CA PRO A 185 18.41 -51.17 -18.29
C PRO A 185 17.96 -52.53 -17.74
N LEU A 186 16.71 -52.94 -18.05
CA LEU A 186 16.10 -54.28 -18.14
C LEU A 186 14.55 -54.09 -17.97
N LEU A 187 13.64 -54.92 -18.49
CA LEU A 187 13.55 -55.65 -19.77
C LEU A 187 12.03 -55.91 -19.98
N ASP A 188 11.51 -55.70 -21.19
CA ASP A 188 10.06 -55.71 -21.44
C ASP A 188 9.48 -57.14 -21.58
N VAL A 189 8.38 -57.44 -20.89
CA VAL A 189 7.75 -58.77 -20.84
C VAL A 189 6.22 -58.64 -20.82
N VAL A 190 5.58 -59.07 -21.91
CA VAL A 190 4.12 -59.01 -22.11
C VAL A 190 3.47 -60.36 -21.76
N PRO A 191 2.53 -60.43 -20.80
CA PRO A 191 1.68 -61.60 -20.57
C PRO A 191 0.43 -61.60 -21.49
N PRO A 192 -0.14 -62.77 -21.84
CA PRO A 192 -1.28 -62.87 -22.75
C PRO A 192 -2.64 -62.68 -22.07
N ASN A 193 -3.64 -62.24 -22.84
CA ASN A 193 -5.03 -62.14 -22.38
C ASN A 193 -5.65 -63.52 -22.09
N LEU A 194 -6.38 -63.63 -20.97
CA LEU A 194 -7.30 -64.72 -20.67
C LEU A 194 -8.68 -64.12 -20.27
N PRO A 195 -9.80 -64.67 -20.79
CA PRO A 195 -11.14 -64.17 -20.43
C PRO A 195 -11.57 -64.73 -19.07
N ILE A 196 -11.94 -63.83 -18.14
CA ILE A 196 -12.48 -64.21 -16.84
C ILE A 196 -14.00 -64.36 -16.94
N PHE A 197 -14.51 -65.53 -16.56
CA PHE A 197 -15.94 -65.75 -16.33
C PHE A 197 -16.33 -65.13 -14.97
N TYR A 198 -17.49 -64.46 -14.93
CA TYR A 198 -18.15 -64.08 -13.68
C TYR A 198 -19.06 -65.21 -13.22
N ASP A 199 -18.96 -65.58 -11.95
CA ASP A 199 -19.86 -66.55 -11.29
C ASP A 199 -20.75 -65.82 -10.27
N SER A 200 -22.07 -65.84 -10.51
CA SER A 200 -23.04 -65.00 -9.80
C SER A 200 -23.68 -65.72 -8.62
N ALA A 201 -22.88 -66.08 -7.62
CA ALA A 201 -23.37 -66.81 -6.43
C ALA A 201 -22.54 -66.56 -5.15
N ASN A 202 -22.53 -65.33 -4.61
CA ASN A 202 -22.13 -65.05 -3.22
C ASN A 202 -22.64 -63.68 -2.72
N ASP A 203 -23.95 -63.55 -2.52
CA ASP A 203 -24.52 -62.42 -1.77
C ASP A 203 -24.24 -62.58 -0.27
N PHE A 204 -23.40 -61.69 0.28
CA PHE A 204 -23.31 -61.45 1.72
C PHE A 204 -23.60 -59.96 2.00
N PRO A 205 -24.59 -59.63 2.86
CA PRO A 205 -24.96 -58.25 3.12
C PRO A 205 -23.87 -57.55 3.96
N ILE A 206 -23.05 -56.72 3.31
CA ILE A 206 -22.16 -55.79 4.00
C ILE A 206 -23.02 -54.82 4.81
N PRO A 207 -22.81 -54.67 6.13
CA PRO A 207 -23.54 -53.68 6.91
C PRO A 207 -23.13 -52.27 6.46
N VAL A 208 -24.01 -51.60 5.71
CA VAL A 208 -23.87 -50.18 5.39
C VAL A 208 -24.07 -49.41 6.69
N GLN A 209 -22.97 -49.11 7.38
CA GLN A 209 -22.98 -48.06 8.39
C GLN A 209 -23.42 -46.77 7.70
N SER A 210 -24.54 -46.22 8.15
CA SER A 210 -25.04 -44.95 7.63
C SER A 210 -23.96 -43.90 7.82
N GLU A 211 -23.65 -43.12 6.78
CA GLU A 211 -22.67 -42.03 6.87
C GLU A 211 -23.02 -41.14 8.06
N GLU A 212 -22.15 -41.11 9.07
CA GLU A 212 -22.38 -40.30 10.27
C GLU A 212 -22.25 -38.84 9.86
N GLN A 213 -23.41 -38.24 9.57
CA GLN A 213 -23.59 -36.97 8.88
C GLN A 213 -22.59 -35.91 9.40
N SER A 214 -21.53 -35.69 8.63
CA SER A 214 -20.40 -34.87 9.06
C SER A 214 -20.93 -33.49 9.44
N LYS A 215 -20.86 -33.15 10.73
CA LYS A 215 -21.38 -31.87 11.25
C LYS A 215 -20.62 -30.75 10.56
N GLY A 216 -21.27 -30.15 9.56
CA GLY A 216 -20.63 -29.20 8.66
C GLY A 216 -19.92 -28.13 9.47
N LEU A 217 -18.60 -28.03 9.29
CA LEU A 217 -17.83 -26.89 9.78
C LEU A 217 -18.58 -25.63 9.30
N PRO A 218 -18.93 -24.69 10.20
CA PRO A 218 -19.81 -23.60 9.85
C PRO A 218 -19.20 -22.83 8.71
N VAL A 219 -19.87 -22.87 7.55
CA VAL A 219 -19.45 -22.13 6.35
C VAL A 219 -19.32 -20.69 6.79
N THR A 220 -18.07 -20.22 6.87
CA THR A 220 -17.76 -18.89 7.37
C THR A 220 -18.16 -17.92 6.26
N THR A 221 -19.44 -17.56 6.27
CA THR A 221 -20.04 -16.61 5.34
C THR A 221 -19.19 -15.37 5.32
N LEU A 222 -18.73 -14.98 4.13
CA LEU A 222 -17.90 -13.80 3.92
C LEU A 222 -18.54 -12.62 4.69
N PRO A 223 -17.82 -11.95 5.60
CA PRO A 223 -18.42 -10.92 6.43
C PRO A 223 -18.98 -9.82 5.53
N ASP A 224 -20.23 -9.44 5.78
CA ASP A 224 -20.90 -8.39 5.01
C ASP A 224 -20.08 -7.08 5.03
N THR A 225 -20.12 -6.34 3.92
CA THR A 225 -19.35 -5.09 3.75
C THR A 225 -19.66 -4.08 4.85
N HIS A 226 -20.92 -3.93 5.26
CA HIS A 226 -21.27 -3.01 6.35
C HIS A 226 -20.75 -3.52 7.71
N THR A 227 -20.71 -4.84 7.91
CA THR A 227 -20.14 -5.48 9.11
C THR A 227 -18.63 -5.26 9.20
N LEU A 228 -17.88 -5.47 8.10
CA LEU A 228 -16.43 -5.22 8.05
C LEU A 228 -16.09 -3.74 8.28
N ILE A 229 -16.87 -2.82 7.70
CA ILE A 229 -16.72 -1.37 7.93
C ILE A 229 -17.03 -1.01 9.38
N ALA A 230 -18.09 -1.55 9.98
CA ALA A 230 -18.44 -1.29 11.38
C ALA A 230 -17.37 -1.84 12.34
N GLN A 231 -16.90 -3.07 12.13
CA GLN A 231 -15.84 -3.68 12.91
C GLN A 231 -14.53 -2.87 12.84
N LEU A 232 -14.19 -2.36 11.65
CA LEU A 232 -12.99 -1.55 11.46
C LEU A 232 -13.07 -0.20 12.20
N GLU A 233 -14.23 0.46 12.23
CA GLU A 233 -14.40 1.72 12.97
C GLU A 233 -14.44 1.52 14.49
N GLU A 234 -14.99 0.39 14.95
CA GLU A 234 -15.04 0.03 16.37
C GLU A 234 -13.67 -0.36 16.93
N ASN A 235 -12.97 -1.26 16.24
CA ASN A 235 -11.69 -1.83 16.69
C ASN A 235 -10.48 -1.00 16.19
N ARG A 236 -10.68 -0.11 15.21
CA ARG A 236 -9.69 0.79 14.59
C ARG A 236 -8.50 0.06 13.95
N GLN A 237 -8.65 -1.24 13.75
CA GLN A 237 -7.62 -2.18 13.33
C GLN A 237 -8.19 -3.10 12.26
N VAL A 238 -7.41 -3.41 11.22
CA VAL A 238 -7.83 -4.44 10.26
C VAL A 238 -7.75 -5.83 10.92
N PRO A 239 -8.84 -6.64 10.89
CA PRO A 239 -8.89 -7.95 11.51
C PRO A 239 -7.73 -8.88 11.13
N TYR A 240 -7.24 -9.65 12.09
CA TYR A 240 -6.25 -10.69 11.85
C TYR A 240 -6.94 -11.93 11.23
N PRO A 241 -6.45 -12.46 10.08
CA PRO A 241 -6.90 -13.74 9.57
C PRO A 241 -6.62 -14.85 10.61
N PRO A 242 -7.62 -15.65 11.05
CA PRO A 242 -7.42 -16.64 12.12
C PRO A 242 -6.39 -17.73 11.82
N THR A 243 -6.02 -17.90 10.54
CA THR A 243 -5.00 -18.84 10.07
C THR A 243 -3.57 -18.30 10.18
N TRP A 244 -3.37 -16.98 10.34
CA TRP A 244 -2.04 -16.36 10.32
C TRP A 244 -1.43 -16.31 11.72
N ARG A 245 -0.40 -17.14 11.94
CA ARG A 245 0.42 -17.11 13.16
C ARG A 245 1.57 -16.13 12.97
N LEU A 246 1.45 -14.95 13.57
CA LEU A 246 2.42 -13.86 13.45
C LEU A 246 3.52 -13.97 14.54
N PRO A 247 4.82 -14.10 14.19
CA PRO A 247 5.92 -14.03 15.15
C PRO A 247 6.04 -12.64 15.82
N PRO A 248 6.82 -12.48 16.91
CA PRO A 248 7.02 -11.18 17.55
C PRO A 248 7.53 -10.09 16.59
N THR A 249 7.09 -8.85 16.76
CA THR A 249 7.56 -7.71 15.95
C THR A 249 8.99 -7.32 16.37
N VAL A 250 9.90 -7.26 15.39
CA VAL A 250 11.31 -6.84 15.53
C VAL A 250 11.46 -5.34 15.29
N ALA A 251 10.72 -4.77 14.34
CA ALA A 251 10.66 -3.34 14.07
C ALA A 251 9.32 -2.97 13.42
N THR A 252 8.82 -1.76 13.69
CA THR A 252 7.63 -1.21 13.01
C THR A 252 8.01 0.00 12.18
N PHE A 253 7.38 0.15 11.02
CA PHE A 253 7.48 1.30 10.14
C PHE A 253 6.11 1.87 9.85
N TYR A 254 5.97 3.20 9.91
CA TYR A 254 4.73 3.92 9.66
C TYR A 254 4.84 4.72 8.36
N ALA A 255 3.78 4.75 7.56
CA ALA A 255 3.75 5.46 6.29
C ALA A 255 3.36 6.93 6.45
N TYR A 256 4.15 7.80 5.83
CA TYR A 256 3.93 9.24 5.75
C TYR A 256 3.60 9.61 4.29
N PRO A 257 2.35 10.02 3.98
CA PRO A 257 2.02 10.53 2.65
C PRO A 257 2.72 11.88 2.43
N GLY A 258 3.29 12.10 1.25
CA GLY A 258 3.93 13.38 0.92
C GLY A 258 2.96 14.57 0.91
N ASP A 259 3.49 15.77 1.14
CA ASP A 259 2.74 17.02 1.28
C ASP A 259 1.93 17.40 0.04
N GLN A 260 2.40 17.01 -1.14
CA GLN A 260 1.85 17.45 -2.43
C GLN A 260 0.77 16.48 -2.93
N THR A 261 -0.48 16.78 -2.58
CA THR A 261 -1.65 16.36 -3.36
C THR A 261 -1.83 17.31 -4.54
N THR A 262 -1.86 16.78 -5.76
CA THR A 262 -2.08 17.60 -6.96
C THR A 262 -3.53 18.09 -7.01
N PRO A 263 -3.82 19.36 -7.37
CA PRO A 263 -5.19 19.86 -7.44
C PRO A 263 -6.05 19.01 -8.40
N GLY A 264 -7.21 18.57 -7.93
CA GLY A 264 -8.09 17.66 -8.69
C GLY A 264 -7.79 16.17 -8.55
N SER A 265 -6.80 15.77 -7.74
CA SER A 265 -6.52 14.35 -7.45
C SER A 265 -7.55 13.68 -6.52
N ASP A 266 -7.56 12.35 -6.55
CA ASP A 266 -8.30 11.47 -5.64
C ASP A 266 -7.37 10.49 -4.93
N TRP A 267 -7.88 9.74 -3.95
CA TRP A 267 -7.14 8.71 -3.22
C TRP A 267 -6.54 7.58 -4.10
N LEU A 268 -7.02 7.38 -5.33
CA LEU A 268 -6.44 6.45 -6.31
C LEU A 268 -5.32 7.06 -7.15
N THR A 269 -5.14 8.38 -7.10
CA THR A 269 -4.09 9.09 -7.82
C THR A 269 -2.72 8.73 -7.23
N GLN A 270 -1.69 8.65 -8.07
CA GLN A 270 -0.33 8.36 -7.61
C GLN A 270 0.22 9.59 -6.88
N GLN A 271 0.48 9.47 -5.58
CA GLN A 271 1.20 10.48 -4.79
C GLN A 271 2.60 10.72 -5.36
N GLU A 272 3.12 11.94 -5.27
CA GLU A 272 4.46 12.26 -5.77
C GLU A 272 5.58 11.66 -4.90
N SER A 273 5.32 11.53 -3.59
CA SER A 273 6.23 10.93 -2.62
C SER A 273 5.49 10.27 -1.45
N CYS A 274 6.19 9.36 -0.77
CA CYS A 274 5.80 8.72 0.48
C CYS A 274 7.08 8.37 1.25
N THR A 275 7.08 8.43 2.59
CA THR A 275 8.22 7.96 3.39
C THR A 275 7.78 6.98 4.46
N TRP A 276 8.57 5.94 4.72
CA TRP A 276 8.36 5.04 5.87
C TRP A 276 9.39 5.32 6.96
N ARG A 277 8.95 5.50 8.22
CA ARG A 277 9.82 5.83 9.37
C ARG A 277 9.50 4.94 10.57
N THR A 278 10.46 4.73 11.47
CA THR A 278 10.27 3.90 12.70
C THR A 278 9.57 4.63 13.86
N ILE A 279 8.90 5.75 13.58
CA ILE A 279 8.25 6.64 14.56
C ILE A 279 6.88 7.00 13.98
N ARG A 280 5.87 7.18 14.83
CA ARG A 280 4.52 7.55 14.38
C ARG A 280 4.44 9.02 13.94
N PRO A 281 3.54 9.38 13.02
CA PRO A 281 3.21 10.77 12.71
C PRO A 281 2.93 11.63 13.96
N THR A 282 2.24 11.07 14.96
CA THR A 282 1.94 11.71 16.25
C THR A 282 3.17 11.97 17.13
N GLU A 283 4.19 11.11 17.05
CA GLU A 283 5.41 11.13 17.88
C GLU A 283 6.54 12.00 17.29
N THR A 284 6.36 12.50 16.06
CA THR A 284 7.39 13.19 15.24
C THR A 284 8.18 14.30 15.95
N THR A 285 7.61 14.95 16.96
CA THR A 285 8.28 16.04 17.70
C THR A 285 9.48 15.58 18.53
N TYR A 286 9.65 14.28 18.79
CA TYR A 286 10.66 13.79 19.76
C TYR A 286 11.97 13.30 19.15
N ASN A 287 12.01 12.86 17.88
CA ASN A 287 13.24 12.37 17.26
C ASN A 287 13.21 12.47 15.71
N PRO A 288 13.86 13.49 15.11
CA PRO A 288 13.93 13.64 13.65
C PRO A 288 14.95 12.73 12.97
N ALA A 289 15.75 11.96 13.71
CA ALA A 289 16.86 11.14 13.19
C ALA A 289 16.45 9.68 12.89
N ALA A 290 15.15 9.37 12.81
CA ALA A 290 14.65 8.02 12.54
C ALA A 290 15.02 7.52 11.13
N PRO A 291 15.37 6.22 10.97
CA PRO A 291 15.57 5.59 9.67
C PRO A 291 14.36 5.83 8.75
N THR A 292 14.59 6.56 7.66
CA THR A 292 13.54 7.02 6.74
C THR A 292 13.77 6.45 5.34
N TYR A 293 12.82 5.66 4.85
CA TYR A 293 12.81 5.12 3.49
C TYR A 293 11.94 6.00 2.60
N ALA A 294 12.55 6.80 1.72
CA ALA A 294 11.84 7.85 0.98
C ALA A 294 11.62 7.47 -0.50
N PHE A 295 10.36 7.31 -0.89
CA PHE A 295 9.94 7.08 -2.27
C PHE A 295 9.72 8.39 -3.02
N LYS A 296 10.26 8.46 -4.23
CA LYS A 296 9.88 9.45 -5.25
C LYS A 296 9.23 8.73 -6.42
N PHE A 297 7.94 9.00 -6.64
CA PHE A 297 7.16 8.41 -7.72
C PHE A 297 7.26 9.24 -9.00
N THR A 298 7.07 8.58 -10.14
CA THR A 298 7.05 9.18 -11.47
C THR A 298 6.10 8.42 -12.38
N THR A 299 5.23 9.13 -13.07
CA THR A 299 4.36 8.56 -14.12
C THR A 299 4.78 9.14 -15.47
N LYS A 300 4.88 8.28 -16.51
CA LYS A 300 5.23 8.68 -17.88
C LYS A 300 4.35 7.91 -18.87
N GLY A 301 4.12 8.45 -20.07
CA GLY A 301 3.15 7.89 -21.03
C GLY A 301 1.77 8.56 -20.90
N GLY A 302 0.74 7.98 -21.52
CA GLY A 302 -0.60 8.57 -21.55
C GLY A 302 -1.36 8.33 -22.86
N SER A 303 -2.00 9.36 -23.41
CA SER A 303 -2.91 9.27 -24.57
C SER A 303 -2.29 8.60 -25.81
N PHE A 304 -0.97 8.70 -26.03
CA PHE A 304 -0.28 8.15 -27.21
C PHE A 304 0.82 7.12 -26.88
N ARG A 305 1.07 6.78 -25.62
CA ARG A 305 2.14 5.83 -25.23
C ARG A 305 1.74 5.00 -24.03
N ASP A 306 2.15 3.73 -24.04
CA ASP A 306 2.02 2.79 -22.91
C ASP A 306 2.34 3.48 -21.57
N PRO A 307 1.43 3.45 -20.58
CA PRO A 307 1.69 4.04 -19.28
C PRO A 307 2.82 3.30 -18.56
N ARG A 308 3.78 4.08 -18.08
CA ARG A 308 4.94 3.67 -17.30
C ARG A 308 4.85 4.28 -15.92
N PHE A 309 4.78 3.42 -14.91
CA PHE A 309 4.81 3.79 -13.50
C PHE A 309 6.19 3.40 -12.97
N SER A 310 6.92 4.35 -12.42
CA SER A 310 8.26 4.10 -11.91
C SER A 310 8.52 4.88 -10.63
N TRP A 311 9.27 4.30 -9.70
CA TRP A 311 9.70 4.99 -8.50
C TRP A 311 11.15 4.66 -8.14
N ALA A 312 11.77 5.55 -7.37
CA ALA A 312 13.05 5.31 -6.72
C ALA A 312 12.85 5.45 -5.20
N MET A 313 13.35 4.48 -4.44
CA MET A 313 13.39 4.51 -2.98
C MET A 313 14.82 4.82 -2.54
N THR A 314 14.95 5.90 -1.77
CA THR A 314 16.18 6.29 -1.09
C THR A 314 16.21 5.56 0.26
N LEU A 315 17.34 4.92 0.55
CA LEU A 315 17.57 4.28 1.85
C LEU A 315 17.93 5.33 2.91
N PRO A 316 17.75 5.02 4.21
CA PRO A 316 18.36 5.81 5.28
C PRO A 316 19.88 5.87 5.08
N ASP A 317 20.48 7.06 5.22
CA ASP A 317 21.93 7.18 5.24
C ASP A 317 22.50 6.37 6.43
N PRO A 318 23.54 5.55 6.23
CA PRO A 318 24.18 4.83 7.33
C PRO A 318 24.79 5.84 8.31
N PRO A 319 24.75 5.59 9.64
CA PRO A 319 25.25 6.53 10.63
C PRO A 319 26.71 6.88 10.34
N ALA A 320 26.96 8.17 10.10
CA ALA A 320 28.20 8.64 9.51
C ALA A 320 29.39 8.44 10.45
N ASP A 321 30.19 7.39 10.20
CA ASP A 321 31.45 7.11 10.88
C ASP A 321 32.37 8.35 10.84
N PRO A 322 32.56 9.07 11.97
CA PRO A 322 33.23 10.36 11.98
C PRO A 322 34.72 10.27 11.60
N LYS A 323 35.27 9.04 11.54
CA LYS A 323 36.67 8.78 11.17
C LYS A 323 36.86 8.67 9.64
N LYS A 324 35.81 8.55 8.82
CA LYS A 324 35.89 8.30 7.35
C LYS A 324 35.69 9.54 6.46
N LYS A 325 36.03 10.74 6.94
CA LYS A 325 35.81 12.06 6.30
C LYS A 325 36.42 12.31 4.88
N LYS A 326 37.02 11.32 4.21
CA LYS A 326 37.60 11.45 2.85
C LYS A 326 37.35 10.27 1.90
N ALA A 327 36.48 9.31 2.24
CA ALA A 327 36.08 8.28 1.29
C ALA A 327 35.30 8.90 0.11
N SER A 328 35.46 8.36 -1.10
CA SER A 328 34.82 8.88 -2.31
C SER A 328 33.29 8.86 -2.21
N LYS A 329 32.64 9.84 -2.85
CA LYS A 329 31.18 9.99 -2.86
C LYS A 329 30.52 8.91 -3.74
N GLY A 330 30.47 7.69 -3.22
CA GLY A 330 29.80 6.55 -3.85
C GLY A 330 28.33 6.89 -4.11
N LYS A 331 27.80 6.46 -5.26
CA LYS A 331 26.37 6.61 -5.55
C LYS A 331 25.59 5.80 -4.50
N PRO A 332 24.62 6.39 -3.78
CA PRO A 332 23.89 5.67 -2.74
C PRO A 332 23.16 4.46 -3.32
N VAL A 333 23.03 3.41 -2.51
CA VAL A 333 22.25 2.23 -2.90
C VAL A 333 20.78 2.64 -2.94
N THR A 334 20.23 2.78 -4.15
CA THR A 334 18.82 3.06 -4.39
C THR A 334 18.13 1.82 -4.93
N TRP A 335 16.95 1.51 -4.40
CA TRP A 335 16.03 0.60 -5.06
C TRP A 335 15.22 1.38 -6.10
N SER A 336 14.92 0.78 -7.25
CA SER A 336 14.04 1.42 -8.24
C SER A 336 13.18 0.43 -9.00
N TYR A 337 11.90 0.76 -9.13
CA TYR A 337 10.87 -0.04 -9.78
C TYR A 337 10.44 0.58 -11.10
N ASP A 338 10.19 -0.26 -12.08
CA ASP A 338 9.83 0.13 -13.44
C ASP A 338 8.73 -0.80 -14.00
N LEU A 339 7.48 -0.34 -13.95
CA LEU A 339 6.32 -1.03 -14.51
C LEU A 339 5.87 -0.35 -15.81
N ARG A 340 5.62 -1.13 -16.85
CA ARG A 340 4.96 -0.71 -18.09
C ARG A 340 3.76 -1.60 -18.35
N LEU A 341 2.62 -0.98 -18.59
CA LEU A 341 1.39 -1.67 -18.98
C LEU A 341 1.06 -1.34 -20.43
N GLU A 342 0.54 -2.30 -21.17
CA GLU A 342 0.02 -2.06 -22.51
C GLU A 342 -1.23 -1.17 -22.43
N LYS A 343 -1.23 -0.04 -23.16
CA LYS A 343 -2.30 0.97 -23.09
C LYS A 343 -3.71 0.41 -23.35
N ASN A 344 -3.83 -0.55 -24.25
CA ASN A 344 -5.12 -1.03 -24.75
C ASN A 344 -5.76 -2.09 -23.83
N THR A 345 -4.96 -3.02 -23.32
CA THR A 345 -5.40 -4.18 -22.54
C THR A 345 -5.25 -3.97 -21.03
N GLY A 346 -4.36 -3.07 -20.61
CA GLY A 346 -3.89 -2.96 -19.21
C GLY A 346 -2.87 -4.01 -18.82
N MET A 347 -2.53 -4.96 -19.71
CA MET A 347 -1.66 -6.10 -19.38
C MET A 347 -0.21 -5.68 -19.13
N ARG A 348 0.47 -6.43 -18.27
CA ARG A 348 1.88 -6.25 -17.93
C ARG A 348 2.77 -6.44 -19.16
N LYS A 349 3.46 -5.38 -19.59
CA LYS A 349 4.37 -5.36 -20.74
C LYS A 349 5.84 -5.49 -20.33
N SER A 350 6.21 -4.89 -19.20
CA SER A 350 7.48 -5.16 -18.51
C SER A 350 7.38 -4.74 -17.05
N GLU A 351 7.97 -5.49 -16.15
CA GLU A 351 8.06 -5.16 -14.73
C GLU A 351 9.45 -5.52 -14.21
N VAL A 352 10.14 -4.58 -13.58
CA VAL A 352 11.51 -4.76 -13.10
C VAL A 352 11.70 -4.05 -11.76
N LEU A 353 12.12 -4.77 -10.73
CA LEU A 353 12.64 -4.20 -9.48
C LEU A 353 14.16 -4.31 -9.46
N ASN A 354 14.85 -3.18 -9.35
CA ASN A 354 16.31 -3.10 -9.37
C ASN A 354 16.84 -2.76 -7.95
N HIS A 355 17.87 -3.48 -7.51
CA HIS A 355 18.58 -3.23 -6.25
C HIS A 355 20.04 -2.88 -6.55
N GLY A 356 20.32 -1.59 -6.79
CA GLY A 356 21.68 -1.10 -7.06
C GLY A 356 22.33 -1.80 -8.26
N ALA A 357 23.43 -2.52 -8.00
CA ALA A 357 24.19 -3.28 -9.00
C ALA A 357 23.93 -4.80 -8.97
N LYS A 358 22.96 -5.27 -8.17
CA LYS A 358 22.57 -6.69 -8.12
C LYS A 358 21.66 -7.06 -9.30
N LYS A 359 21.49 -8.37 -9.55
CA LYS A 359 20.51 -8.90 -10.51
C LYS A 359 19.12 -8.32 -10.22
N SER A 360 18.40 -7.92 -11.28
CA SER A 360 17.03 -7.43 -11.17
C SER A 360 16.09 -8.53 -10.65
N ILE A 361 15.21 -8.15 -9.73
CA ILE A 361 14.14 -9.00 -9.20
C ILE A 361 12.94 -8.92 -10.14
N LEU A 362 12.45 -10.09 -10.55
CA LEU A 362 11.15 -10.23 -11.20
C LEU A 362 10.10 -10.49 -10.13
N THR A 363 9.13 -9.59 -10.02
CA THR A 363 7.89 -9.78 -9.29
C THR A 363 6.83 -10.43 -10.19
N THR A 364 5.88 -11.16 -9.62
CA THR A 364 4.64 -11.62 -10.27
C THR A 364 3.46 -11.44 -9.34
N TYR A 365 2.60 -10.47 -9.69
CA TYR A 365 1.33 -10.22 -9.03
C TYR A 365 0.25 -11.14 -9.60
N VAL A 366 -0.58 -11.69 -8.72
CA VAL A 366 -1.75 -12.51 -9.05
C VAL A 366 -2.92 -12.03 -8.20
N HIS A 367 -3.92 -11.47 -8.85
CA HIS A 367 -5.24 -11.20 -8.28
C HIS A 367 -6.12 -12.43 -8.49
N ALA A 368 -6.29 -13.24 -7.44
CA ALA A 368 -7.11 -14.46 -7.48
C ALA A 368 -8.46 -14.25 -6.79
N GLN A 369 -9.35 -15.26 -6.82
CA GLN A 369 -10.71 -15.14 -6.25
C GLN A 369 -10.73 -15.12 -4.71
N ASN A 370 -9.70 -15.65 -4.08
CA ASN A 370 -9.59 -15.82 -2.63
C ASN A 370 -8.65 -14.81 -1.97
N TYR A 371 -7.51 -14.49 -2.59
CA TYR A 371 -6.56 -13.47 -2.15
C TYR A 371 -5.77 -12.88 -3.33
N ASP A 372 -5.19 -11.71 -3.11
CA ASP A 372 -4.15 -11.14 -3.94
C ASP A 372 -2.78 -11.63 -3.45
N SER A 373 -1.83 -11.80 -4.36
CA SER A 373 -0.45 -12.18 -3.99
C SER A 373 0.60 -11.56 -4.89
N LEU A 374 1.81 -11.39 -4.36
CA LEU A 374 2.99 -10.92 -5.09
C LEU A 374 4.18 -11.85 -4.81
N ARG A 375 4.47 -12.76 -5.73
CA ARG A 375 5.60 -13.70 -5.66
C ARG A 375 6.87 -13.07 -6.23
N PHE A 376 8.03 -13.30 -5.62
CA PHE A 376 9.36 -12.89 -6.13
C PHE A 376 10.49 -13.73 -5.51
N VAL A 377 11.70 -13.62 -6.08
CA VAL A 377 12.93 -14.19 -5.49
C VAL A 377 13.82 -13.03 -5.00
N GLY A 378 14.30 -13.11 -3.76
CA GLY A 378 15.07 -12.04 -3.14
C GLY A 378 16.54 -11.95 -3.60
N PRO A 379 17.28 -10.88 -3.23
CA PRO A 379 18.72 -10.75 -3.47
C PRO A 379 19.59 -11.81 -2.77
N ASP A 380 19.00 -12.58 -1.87
CA ASP A 380 19.58 -13.69 -1.11
C ASP A 380 19.21 -15.07 -1.69
N GLY A 381 18.43 -15.12 -2.78
CA GLY A 381 18.02 -16.34 -3.46
C GLY A 381 16.81 -17.06 -2.86
N ARG A 382 16.23 -16.58 -1.75
CA ARG A 382 15.00 -17.16 -1.19
C ARG A 382 13.76 -16.76 -2.00
N GLY A 383 12.76 -17.63 -2.01
CA GLY A 383 11.42 -17.31 -2.51
C GLY A 383 10.64 -16.51 -1.48
N TYR A 384 9.89 -15.52 -1.94
CA TYR A 384 9.05 -14.65 -1.13
C TYR A 384 7.65 -14.53 -1.75
N MET A 385 6.63 -14.38 -0.91
CA MET A 385 5.28 -14.05 -1.36
C MET A 385 4.57 -13.12 -0.38
N TRP A 386 4.14 -11.95 -0.84
CA TRP A 386 3.05 -11.23 -0.16
C TRP A 386 1.71 -11.92 -0.45
N VAL A 387 0.83 -12.00 0.54
CA VAL A 387 -0.55 -12.48 0.45
C VAL A 387 -1.47 -11.50 1.17
N SER A 388 -2.62 -11.14 0.59
CA SER A 388 -3.67 -10.36 1.26
C SER A 388 -4.65 -11.25 2.03
N SER A 389 -5.38 -10.68 2.99
CA SER A 389 -6.40 -11.38 3.78
C SER A 389 -7.66 -11.75 2.99
N SER A 390 -7.90 -11.12 1.85
CA SER A 390 -8.95 -11.41 0.86
C SER A 390 -8.61 -10.73 -0.47
N ALA A 391 -9.24 -11.14 -1.58
CA ALA A 391 -9.00 -10.56 -2.90
C ALA A 391 -9.40 -9.07 -2.94
N VAL A 392 -8.57 -8.20 -3.55
CA VAL A 392 -8.83 -6.76 -3.53
C VAL A 392 -9.99 -6.39 -4.44
N SER A 393 -11.05 -5.82 -3.86
CA SER A 393 -12.17 -5.32 -4.63
C SER A 393 -12.94 -4.23 -3.89
N SER A 394 -13.21 -3.15 -4.63
CA SER A 394 -14.19 -2.13 -4.24
C SER A 394 -15.63 -2.65 -4.23
N MET A 395 -15.93 -3.73 -4.95
CA MET A 395 -17.28 -4.26 -5.14
C MET A 395 -17.77 -5.09 -3.93
N THR A 396 -16.85 -5.70 -3.18
CA THR A 396 -17.14 -6.63 -2.06
C THR A 396 -16.69 -6.11 -0.70
N GLY A 397 -16.28 -4.85 -0.60
CA GLY A 397 -15.82 -4.23 0.65
C GLY A 397 -14.38 -4.57 1.06
N PHE A 398 -13.71 -5.52 0.38
CA PHE A 398 -12.30 -5.88 0.56
C PHE A 398 -11.37 -4.89 -0.18
N ARG A 399 -11.44 -3.63 0.23
CA ARG A 399 -10.60 -2.55 -0.29
C ARG A 399 -9.24 -2.59 0.39
N TYR A 400 -8.25 -1.90 -0.18
CA TYR A 400 -6.90 -1.86 0.37
C TYR A 400 -6.81 -1.47 1.87
N ASP A 401 -7.74 -0.65 2.39
CA ASP A 401 -7.75 -0.23 3.80
C ASP A 401 -8.41 -1.22 4.76
N THR A 402 -9.27 -2.11 4.26
CA THR A 402 -9.89 -3.21 5.03
C THR A 402 -9.11 -4.53 4.88
N LEU A 403 -7.97 -4.50 4.18
CA LEU A 403 -7.10 -5.65 3.97
C LEU A 403 -5.84 -5.60 4.85
N ARG A 404 -5.45 -6.79 5.28
CA ARG A 404 -4.20 -7.06 6.00
C ARG A 404 -3.34 -7.93 5.09
N HIS A 405 -2.04 -7.68 5.05
CA HIS A 405 -1.12 -8.36 4.14
C HIS A 405 0.00 -9.03 4.95
N ALA A 406 0.46 -10.20 4.55
CA ALA A 406 1.59 -10.90 5.17
C ALA A 406 2.62 -11.28 4.11
N LEU A 407 3.90 -11.10 4.44
CA LEU A 407 5.04 -11.53 3.63
C LEU A 407 5.57 -12.85 4.18
N PHE A 408 5.41 -13.90 3.39
CA PHE A 408 5.93 -15.22 3.65
C PHE A 408 7.27 -15.42 2.93
N VAL A 409 8.13 -16.29 3.47
CA VAL A 409 9.42 -16.67 2.86
C VAL A 409 9.61 -18.19 2.84
N SER A 410 10.25 -18.73 1.81
CA SER A 410 10.69 -20.13 1.74
C SER A 410 11.70 -20.46 2.85
N VAL A 411 11.53 -21.56 3.58
CA VAL A 411 12.40 -21.98 4.70
C VAL A 411 12.79 -23.45 4.55
N GLY A 412 14.09 -23.74 4.65
CA GLY A 412 14.64 -25.09 4.48
C GLY A 412 14.29 -25.65 3.10
N ASP A 413 13.75 -26.87 3.08
CA ASP A 413 13.34 -27.57 1.86
C ASP A 413 11.96 -27.11 1.34
N ILE A 414 11.24 -26.24 2.06
CA ILE A 414 9.90 -25.74 1.66
C ILE A 414 10.06 -24.67 0.58
N GLN A 415 9.87 -25.07 -0.68
CA GLN A 415 10.08 -24.20 -1.84
C GLN A 415 8.96 -23.16 -2.07
N ASP A 416 7.68 -23.50 -1.87
CA ASP A 416 6.60 -22.49 -1.97
C ASP A 416 6.57 -21.66 -0.69
N PRO A 417 6.77 -20.32 -0.76
CA PRO A 417 6.76 -19.47 0.42
C PRO A 417 5.46 -19.54 1.24
N LEU A 418 4.31 -19.90 0.65
CA LEU A 418 3.01 -19.94 1.34
C LEU A 418 3.02 -20.80 2.62
N TYR A 419 3.86 -21.83 2.67
CA TYR A 419 3.97 -22.77 3.79
C TYR A 419 5.17 -22.48 4.71
N GLY A 420 5.90 -21.39 4.47
CA GLY A 420 7.02 -20.93 5.30
C GLY A 420 6.63 -19.88 6.33
N GLU A 421 7.62 -19.15 6.84
CA GLU A 421 7.44 -18.18 7.94
C GLU A 421 6.89 -16.83 7.47
N ILE A 422 5.96 -16.24 8.24
CA ILE A 422 5.54 -14.84 8.08
C ILE A 422 6.61 -13.94 8.70
N ILE A 423 7.43 -13.33 7.84
CA ILE A 423 8.58 -12.48 8.24
C ILE A 423 8.25 -10.99 8.31
N ALA A 424 7.10 -10.57 7.78
CA ALA A 424 6.54 -9.24 7.95
C ALA A 424 5.03 -9.24 7.68
N ASP A 425 4.31 -8.24 8.18
CA ASP A 425 2.91 -7.98 7.87
C ASP A 425 2.62 -6.48 7.80
N HIS A 426 1.60 -6.14 7.02
CA HIS A 426 1.16 -4.78 6.76
C HIS A 426 -0.33 -4.62 7.04
N THR A 427 -0.71 -3.46 7.55
CA THR A 427 -2.11 -3.06 7.71
C THR A 427 -2.25 -1.55 7.52
N PHE A 428 -3.33 -1.12 6.86
CA PHE A 428 -3.60 0.32 6.71
C PHE A 428 -4.07 0.97 8.02
N TRP A 429 -4.63 0.18 8.94
CA TRP A 429 -5.13 0.64 10.22
C TRP A 429 -4.64 -0.31 11.31
N ASP A 430 -3.71 0.16 12.13
CA ASP A 430 -2.99 -0.68 13.10
C ASP A 430 -3.68 -0.85 14.47
N GLY A 431 -4.77 -0.13 14.72
CA GLY A 431 -5.47 -0.16 16.02
C GLY A 431 -4.89 0.79 17.07
N TYR A 432 -3.92 1.63 16.73
CA TYR A 432 -3.25 2.46 17.74
C TYR A 432 -4.16 3.50 18.38
N VAL A 433 -3.95 3.66 19.69
CA VAL A 433 -4.63 4.59 20.57
C VAL A 433 -3.59 5.07 21.59
N ASP A 434 -3.21 6.34 21.53
CA ASP A 434 -2.27 6.92 22.49
C ASP A 434 -2.98 7.24 23.81
N GLU A 435 -2.70 6.46 24.86
CA GLU A 435 -3.22 6.69 26.21
C GLU A 435 -2.46 7.79 26.98
N HIS A 436 -1.46 8.40 26.37
CA HIS A 436 -0.57 9.40 26.97
C HIS A 436 -0.58 10.75 26.23
N GLU A 437 -1.25 10.86 25.07
CA GLU A 437 -1.39 12.14 24.35
C GLU A 437 -1.99 13.23 25.26
N VAL A 438 -1.41 14.43 25.27
CA VAL A 438 -1.89 15.56 26.09
C VAL A 438 -2.39 16.68 25.19
N HIS A 439 -3.71 16.78 25.05
CA HIS A 439 -4.35 17.82 24.24
C HIS A 439 -4.39 19.16 25.01
N THR A 440 -3.23 19.81 25.08
CA THR A 440 -3.07 21.14 25.72
C THR A 440 -4.06 22.17 25.17
N GLY A 441 -4.70 22.94 26.06
CA GLY A 441 -5.72 23.92 25.71
C GLY A 441 -7.10 23.34 25.35
N VAL A 442 -7.28 22.03 25.40
CA VAL A 442 -8.60 21.37 25.21
C VAL A 442 -9.18 20.98 26.57
N LYS A 443 -10.48 21.22 26.74
CA LYS A 443 -11.26 20.86 27.92
C LYS A 443 -12.32 19.82 27.53
N CYS A 444 -12.60 18.86 28.41
CA CYS A 444 -13.72 17.94 28.22
C CYS A 444 -15.04 18.61 28.64
N ASP A 445 -16.01 18.73 27.74
CA ASP A 445 -17.31 19.34 28.03
C ASP A 445 -18.22 18.50 28.95
N GLY A 446 -17.94 17.19 29.07
CA GLY A 446 -18.52 16.33 30.10
C GLY A 446 -17.96 16.64 31.50
N CYS A 447 -16.80 16.06 31.85
CA CYS A 447 -16.21 16.15 33.19
C CYS A 447 -15.45 17.46 33.50
N GLN A 448 -15.39 18.41 32.57
CA GLN A 448 -14.72 19.72 32.72
C GLN A 448 -13.19 19.67 32.92
N THR A 449 -12.57 18.49 32.82
CA THR A 449 -11.11 18.28 32.92
C THR A 449 -10.36 18.95 31.77
N ALA A 450 -9.25 19.63 32.08
CA ALA A 450 -8.29 20.17 31.12
C ALA A 450 -6.84 20.06 31.65
N PRO A 451 -5.84 19.74 30.81
CA PRO A 451 -5.98 19.24 29.44
C PRO A 451 -6.64 17.86 29.42
N ILE A 452 -7.26 17.49 28.30
CA ILE A 452 -7.61 16.07 28.06
C ILE A 452 -6.29 15.28 27.92
N LYS A 453 -6.21 14.15 28.64
CA LYS A 453 -5.11 13.19 28.58
C LYS A 453 -5.62 11.88 27.98
N GLY A 454 -4.78 11.25 27.16
CA GLY A 454 -5.19 10.11 26.36
C GLY A 454 -6.32 10.47 25.38
N PRO A 455 -7.11 9.49 24.94
CA PRO A 455 -8.05 9.64 23.84
C PRO A 455 -9.10 10.75 24.02
N ARG A 456 -9.23 11.58 22.98
CA ARG A 456 -10.22 12.64 22.83
C ARG A 456 -11.19 12.32 21.71
N TRP A 457 -12.48 12.44 21.98
CA TRP A 457 -13.51 12.46 20.95
C TRP A 457 -14.02 13.88 20.75
N LYS A 458 -14.10 14.30 19.48
CA LYS A 458 -14.78 15.54 19.09
C LYS A 458 -16.14 15.21 18.49
N CYS A 459 -17.15 15.98 18.84
CA CYS A 459 -18.46 15.89 18.21
C CYS A 459 -18.47 16.42 16.77
N LYS A 460 -19.12 15.69 15.86
CA LYS A 460 -19.30 16.07 14.44
C LYS A 460 -20.49 17.02 14.23
N THR A 461 -21.49 16.99 15.12
CA THR A 461 -22.66 17.88 15.09
C THR A 461 -22.46 19.15 15.93
N CYS A 462 -21.68 19.08 17.02
CA CYS A 462 -21.43 20.21 17.91
C CYS A 462 -19.98 20.71 17.77
N HIS A 463 -19.81 21.85 17.08
CA HIS A 463 -18.48 22.40 16.69
C HIS A 463 -17.47 22.57 17.85
N HIS A 464 -17.97 22.79 19.07
CA HIS A 464 -17.20 23.00 20.31
C HIS A 464 -17.56 21.98 21.41
N HIS A 465 -17.79 20.71 21.07
CA HIS A 465 -17.98 19.65 22.08
C HIS A 465 -16.87 18.60 21.96
N ASP A 466 -15.98 18.58 22.94
CA ASP A 466 -14.86 17.65 23.07
C ASP A 466 -15.03 16.82 24.36
N VAL A 467 -14.76 15.50 24.32
CA VAL A 467 -14.87 14.63 25.51
C VAL A 467 -13.70 13.67 25.66
N CYS A 468 -13.33 13.36 26.92
CA CYS A 468 -12.38 12.31 27.25
C CYS A 468 -13.00 10.91 27.19
N LYS A 469 -12.16 9.88 27.29
CA LYS A 469 -12.52 8.45 27.36
C LYS A 469 -13.67 8.17 28.33
N ASP A 470 -13.54 8.54 29.60
CA ASP A 470 -14.53 8.26 30.65
C ASP A 470 -15.90 8.89 30.35
N CYS A 471 -15.91 10.05 29.70
CA CYS A 471 -17.12 10.73 29.28
C CYS A 471 -17.73 10.09 28.03
N ARG A 472 -16.94 9.76 27.01
CA ARG A 472 -17.41 8.99 25.84
C ARG A 472 -18.01 7.65 26.24
N ASP A 473 -17.33 6.91 27.11
CA ASP A 473 -17.78 5.59 27.59
C ASP A 473 -19.04 5.72 28.46
N SER A 474 -19.18 6.81 29.22
CA SER A 474 -20.39 7.10 30.00
C SER A 474 -21.56 7.62 29.14
N ILE A 475 -21.30 8.29 28.03
CA ILE A 475 -22.31 8.63 27.01
C ILE A 475 -22.84 7.34 26.40
N GLN A 476 -21.94 6.46 25.93
CA GLN A 476 -22.32 5.16 25.34
C GLN A 476 -23.06 4.25 26.33
N ALA A 477 -22.64 4.19 27.60
CA ALA A 477 -23.23 3.34 28.62
C ALA A 477 -24.52 3.88 29.26
N GLY A 478 -25.24 4.81 28.62
CA GLY A 478 -26.53 5.29 29.11
C GLY A 478 -26.47 6.30 30.27
N ARG A 479 -25.29 6.71 30.75
CA ARG A 479 -25.13 7.43 32.04
C ARG A 479 -25.22 8.96 31.96
N PHE A 480 -25.14 9.56 30.78
CA PHE A 480 -25.51 10.97 30.58
C PHE A 480 -27.00 11.08 30.19
N GLY A 481 -27.68 12.16 30.57
CA GLY A 481 -29.11 12.32 30.25
C GLY A 481 -29.39 12.30 28.75
N GLU A 482 -30.52 11.70 28.35
CA GLU A 482 -30.84 11.32 26.96
C GLU A 482 -30.60 12.43 25.92
N ALA A 483 -30.82 13.69 26.29
CA ALA A 483 -30.64 14.86 25.43
C ALA A 483 -29.20 15.00 24.89
N MET A 484 -28.19 14.58 25.68
CA MET A 484 -26.78 14.67 25.28
C MET A 484 -26.37 13.49 24.38
N GLN A 485 -26.88 12.28 24.66
CA GLN A 485 -26.65 11.08 23.86
C GLN A 485 -27.25 11.18 22.46
N LYS A 486 -28.48 11.70 22.34
CA LYS A 486 -29.20 11.78 21.06
C LYS A 486 -28.70 12.92 20.16
N ALA A 487 -27.85 13.82 20.66
CA ALA A 487 -27.37 15.00 19.93
C ALA A 487 -25.95 14.88 19.36
N CYS A 488 -25.10 13.99 19.89
CA CYS A 488 -23.66 13.99 19.63
C CYS A 488 -23.17 12.73 18.88
N ASP A 489 -22.81 12.86 17.60
CA ASP A 489 -21.96 11.88 16.89
C ASP A 489 -20.48 12.17 17.24
N LEU A 490 -19.78 11.21 17.86
CA LEU A 490 -18.45 11.40 18.46
C LEU A 490 -17.33 10.71 17.64
N SER A 491 -16.39 11.50 17.14
CA SER A 491 -15.22 11.06 16.35
C SER A 491 -13.94 11.07 17.20
N LEU A 492 -13.15 9.99 17.21
CA LEU A 492 -11.86 9.93 17.91
C LEU A 492 -10.78 10.69 17.11
N VAL A 493 -10.19 11.71 17.73
CA VAL A 493 -9.22 12.64 17.12
C VAL A 493 -7.90 11.97 16.73
N CYS A 494 -7.40 11.07 17.59
CA CYS A 494 -6.12 10.37 17.43
C CYS A 494 -6.34 9.17 16.51
N LEU A 495 -5.84 9.17 15.28
CA LEU A 495 -6.13 8.13 14.28
C LEU A 495 -5.09 6.99 14.28
N PRO A 496 -5.48 5.75 13.90
CA PRO A 496 -4.53 4.67 13.69
C PRO A 496 -3.69 4.93 12.42
N ASP A 497 -2.49 4.36 12.38
CA ASP A 497 -1.52 4.59 11.31
C ASP A 497 -1.49 3.44 10.29
N GLU A 498 -1.07 3.73 9.06
CA GLU A 498 -0.65 2.71 8.09
C GLU A 498 0.71 2.15 8.53
N ALA A 499 0.75 0.88 8.91
CA ALA A 499 1.87 0.26 9.61
C ALA A 499 2.36 -1.03 8.94
N LEU A 500 3.68 -1.17 8.88
CA LEU A 500 4.42 -2.36 8.46
C LEU A 500 5.24 -2.88 9.65
N CYS A 501 4.91 -4.07 10.13
CA CYS A 501 5.69 -4.77 11.17
C CYS A 501 6.65 -5.76 10.49
N ILE A 502 7.96 -5.63 10.76
CA ILE A 502 8.97 -6.63 10.45
C ILE A 502 9.00 -7.64 11.60
N ARG A 503 8.95 -8.94 11.30
CA ARG A 503 8.88 -10.05 12.29
C ARG A 503 10.09 -10.98 12.28
N SER A 504 11.03 -10.77 11.36
CA SER A 504 12.32 -11.48 11.33
C SER A 504 13.49 -10.50 11.24
N ALA A 505 14.51 -10.71 12.08
CA ALA A 505 15.77 -9.98 11.99
C ALA A 505 16.62 -10.38 10.77
N MET A 506 16.23 -11.46 10.06
CA MET A 506 16.96 -12.03 8.92
C MET A 506 16.44 -11.56 7.55
N VAL A 507 15.61 -10.51 7.50
CA VAL A 507 15.19 -9.85 6.25
C VAL A 507 15.63 -8.39 6.22
N GLU A 508 16.14 -7.94 5.06
CA GLU A 508 16.48 -6.54 4.82
C GLU A 508 15.17 -5.71 4.77
N PRO A 509 14.94 -4.74 5.68
CA PRO A 509 13.67 -3.99 5.70
C PRO A 509 13.42 -3.21 4.40
N ALA A 510 14.48 -2.83 3.67
CA ALA A 510 14.37 -2.23 2.35
C ALA A 510 13.67 -3.14 1.33
N LEU A 511 13.95 -4.45 1.33
CA LEU A 511 13.29 -5.42 0.44
C LEU A 511 11.79 -5.51 0.77
N VAL A 512 11.46 -5.52 2.06
CA VAL A 512 10.07 -5.61 2.54
C VAL A 512 9.29 -4.34 2.14
N ILE A 513 9.83 -3.16 2.42
CA ILE A 513 9.24 -1.86 2.09
C ILE A 513 9.11 -1.68 0.56
N ALA A 514 10.14 -2.06 -0.21
CA ALA A 514 10.12 -2.01 -1.67
C ALA A 514 9.07 -2.95 -2.29
N SER A 515 9.00 -4.20 -1.83
CA SER A 515 8.03 -5.18 -2.36
C SER A 515 6.58 -4.88 -1.94
N LEU A 516 6.37 -4.38 -0.73
CA LEU A 516 5.06 -3.85 -0.30
C LEU A 516 4.59 -2.72 -1.21
N GLN A 517 5.49 -1.80 -1.61
CA GLN A 517 5.12 -0.70 -2.50
C GLN A 517 4.75 -1.19 -3.92
N ILE A 518 5.27 -2.32 -4.38
CA ILE A 518 4.84 -2.97 -5.63
C ILE A 518 3.42 -3.53 -5.49
N LEU A 519 3.13 -4.25 -4.39
CA LEU A 519 1.78 -4.76 -4.09
C LEU A 519 0.75 -3.61 -4.08
N LYS A 520 1.08 -2.52 -3.37
CA LYS A 520 0.31 -1.26 -3.30
C LYS A 520 0.06 -0.61 -4.67
N ASP A 521 0.96 -0.76 -5.62
CA ASP A 521 0.80 -0.18 -6.96
C ASP A 521 -0.06 -1.07 -7.87
N TRP A 522 0.02 -2.39 -7.69
CA TRP A 522 -0.82 -3.38 -8.36
C TRP A 522 -2.28 -3.39 -7.87
N GLU A 523 -2.53 -3.44 -6.56
CA GLU A 523 -3.89 -3.39 -6.01
C GLU A 523 -4.60 -2.08 -6.36
N ARG A 524 -3.87 -0.95 -6.33
CA ARG A 524 -4.38 0.34 -6.85
C ARG A 524 -4.57 0.33 -8.37
N HIS A 525 -3.91 -0.55 -9.13
CA HIS A 525 -4.24 -0.74 -10.54
C HIS A 525 -5.55 -1.54 -10.71
N THR A 526 -5.73 -2.64 -9.97
CA THR A 526 -6.98 -3.42 -9.95
C THR A 526 -8.19 -2.52 -9.63
N LEU A 527 -8.10 -1.71 -8.57
CA LEU A 527 -9.16 -0.78 -8.18
C LEU A 527 -9.44 0.32 -9.24
N ARG A 528 -8.43 0.80 -9.97
CA ARG A 528 -8.65 1.70 -11.13
C ARG A 528 -9.34 0.97 -12.29
N GLY A 529 -9.04 -0.31 -12.48
CA GLY A 529 -9.72 -1.19 -13.44
C GLY A 529 -11.21 -1.35 -13.12
N GLU A 530 -11.55 -1.59 -11.86
CA GLU A 530 -12.94 -1.63 -11.38
C GLU A 530 -13.65 -0.28 -11.56
N LYS A 531 -13.02 0.84 -11.14
CA LYS A 531 -13.56 2.20 -11.33
C LYS A 531 -13.86 2.52 -12.79
N LYS A 532 -13.05 1.99 -13.73
CA LYS A 532 -13.28 2.10 -15.18
C LYS A 532 -14.39 1.16 -15.69
N LYS A 533 -14.52 -0.04 -15.12
CA LYS A 533 -15.49 -1.07 -15.54
C LYS A 533 -16.91 -0.81 -15.04
N ASN A 534 -17.06 -0.35 -13.79
CA ASN A 534 -18.35 -0.02 -13.18
C ASN A 534 -18.21 1.23 -12.28
N PRO A 535 -18.14 2.44 -12.86
CA PRO A 535 -17.93 3.68 -12.11
C PRO A 535 -19.07 3.99 -11.12
N LYS A 536 -20.30 3.52 -11.39
CA LYS A 536 -21.46 3.77 -10.53
C LYS A 536 -21.37 2.97 -9.22
N ALA A 537 -21.22 1.64 -9.30
CA ALA A 537 -21.07 0.83 -8.09
C ALA A 537 -19.77 1.17 -7.33
N PHE A 538 -18.70 1.55 -8.05
CA PHE A 538 -17.47 2.02 -7.42
C PHE A 538 -17.72 3.27 -6.57
N LEU A 539 -18.47 4.24 -7.11
CA LEU A 539 -18.83 5.45 -6.38
C LEU A 539 -19.75 5.14 -5.18
N GLU A 540 -20.74 4.25 -5.37
CA GLU A 540 -21.67 3.84 -4.31
C GLU A 540 -20.93 3.18 -3.12
N ASN A 541 -19.97 2.30 -3.38
CA ASN A 541 -19.16 1.67 -2.32
C ASN A 541 -18.08 2.60 -1.73
N GLU A 542 -17.58 3.57 -2.51
CA GLU A 542 -16.75 4.67 -1.97
C GLU A 542 -17.57 5.57 -1.02
N GLU A 543 -18.84 5.82 -1.33
CA GLU A 543 -19.74 6.62 -0.49
C GLU A 543 -20.23 5.85 0.74
N GLU A 544 -20.43 4.53 0.65
CA GLU A 544 -20.65 3.67 1.81
C GLU A 544 -19.46 3.73 2.79
N ALA A 545 -18.23 3.62 2.29
CA ALA A 545 -17.03 3.80 3.11
C ALA A 545 -17.02 5.18 3.76
N ARG A 546 -17.25 6.25 2.99
CA ARG A 546 -17.30 7.65 3.45
C ARG A 546 -18.49 7.99 4.37
N LYS A 547 -19.33 7.03 4.78
CA LYS A 547 -20.25 7.21 5.92
C LYS A 547 -19.54 7.20 7.28
N ARG A 548 -18.29 6.73 7.34
CA ARG A 548 -17.51 6.55 8.57
C ARG A 548 -16.14 7.21 8.50
N ASP A 549 -15.47 7.40 9.64
CA ASP A 549 -14.40 8.40 9.77
C ASP A 549 -13.06 7.93 9.18
N LEU A 550 -12.70 6.64 9.35
CA LEU A 550 -11.56 6.01 8.66
C LEU A 550 -11.84 5.91 7.15
N GLY A 551 -13.11 5.68 6.78
CA GLY A 551 -13.55 5.75 5.39
C GLY A 551 -13.34 7.14 4.75
N ILE A 552 -13.79 8.22 5.38
CA ILE A 552 -13.57 9.59 4.85
C ILE A 552 -12.06 9.90 4.76
N MET A 553 -11.28 9.50 5.76
CA MET A 553 -9.82 9.58 5.76
C MET A 553 -9.17 8.92 4.55
N ARG A 554 -9.52 7.65 4.27
CA ARG A 554 -8.90 6.88 3.18
C ARG A 554 -9.37 7.38 1.82
N TYR A 555 -10.68 7.54 1.67
CA TYR A 555 -11.38 7.76 0.40
C TYR A 555 -11.52 9.26 0.08
N TRP A 556 -10.49 10.05 0.36
CA TRP A 556 -10.51 11.50 0.15
C TRP A 556 -10.66 11.87 -1.33
N ARG A 557 -11.36 12.99 -1.56
CA ARG A 557 -11.66 13.59 -2.86
C ARG A 557 -11.01 14.98 -2.93
N ALA A 558 -10.73 15.50 -4.13
CA ALA A 558 -10.20 16.85 -4.31
C ALA A 558 -11.02 17.93 -3.56
N THR A 559 -12.36 17.80 -3.62
CA THR A 559 -13.33 18.68 -2.97
C THR A 559 -13.21 18.73 -1.45
N ASP A 560 -12.64 17.71 -0.80
CA ASP A 560 -12.44 17.70 0.66
C ASP A 560 -11.36 18.70 1.11
N TRP A 561 -10.63 19.30 0.16
CA TRP A 561 -9.55 20.27 0.39
C TRP A 561 -9.86 21.67 -0.18
N ASP A 562 -11.01 21.86 -0.82
CA ASP A 562 -11.39 23.10 -1.51
C ASP A 562 -11.82 24.21 -0.52
N LYS A 563 -10.82 24.95 -0.01
CA LYS A 563 -10.94 26.07 0.96
C LYS A 563 -11.93 27.19 0.58
N LYS A 564 -12.43 27.21 -0.66
CA LYS A 564 -13.47 28.14 -1.13
C LYS A 564 -14.84 27.79 -0.54
N GLU A 565 -15.15 26.51 -0.32
CA GLU A 565 -16.45 26.08 0.21
C GLU A 565 -16.47 26.03 1.75
N LYS A 566 -16.34 27.19 2.39
CA LYS A 566 -16.48 27.36 3.86
C LYS A 566 -17.85 26.99 4.45
N LYS A 567 -18.76 26.41 3.65
CA LYS A 567 -20.09 25.94 4.05
C LYS A 567 -20.32 24.45 3.77
N ASN A 568 -19.37 23.75 3.15
CA ASN A 568 -19.56 22.34 2.81
C ASN A 568 -19.28 21.47 4.05
N THR A 569 -20.27 20.68 4.48
CA THR A 569 -20.21 19.91 5.74
C THR A 569 -19.13 18.82 5.74
N ALA A 570 -18.59 18.47 4.58
CA ALA A 570 -17.37 17.67 4.47
C ALA A 570 -16.18 18.33 5.21
N ASN A 571 -15.99 19.65 5.09
CA ASN A 571 -14.92 20.38 5.80
C ASN A 571 -15.12 20.39 7.33
N GLU A 572 -16.35 20.25 7.83
CA GLU A 572 -16.63 20.18 9.27
C GLU A 572 -16.42 18.77 9.82
N LYS A 573 -16.91 17.74 9.12
CA LYS A 573 -16.62 16.32 9.45
C LYS A 573 -15.14 16.00 9.39
N MET A 574 -14.48 16.43 8.31
CA MET A 574 -13.04 16.35 8.12
C MET A 574 -12.28 17.37 8.99
N GLY A 575 -12.96 18.28 9.69
CA GLY A 575 -12.36 19.35 10.49
C GLY A 575 -11.56 18.90 11.72
N THR A 576 -11.59 17.60 12.02
CA THR A 576 -10.67 16.92 12.95
C THR A 576 -9.44 16.41 12.20
N VAL A 577 -9.67 15.65 11.11
CA VAL A 577 -8.69 15.03 10.20
C VAL A 577 -7.76 16.05 9.54
N VAL A 578 -8.35 16.98 8.76
CA VAL A 578 -7.64 18.06 8.05
C VAL A 578 -6.91 18.94 9.05
N LYS A 579 -7.44 19.10 10.28
CA LYS A 579 -6.77 19.89 11.31
C LYS A 579 -5.58 19.16 11.94
N ALA A 580 -5.65 17.84 12.14
CA ALA A 580 -4.47 17.05 12.52
C ALA A 580 -3.38 17.15 11.43
N ARG A 581 -3.73 16.84 10.17
CA ARG A 581 -2.79 16.88 9.04
C ARG A 581 -2.20 18.28 8.81
N SER A 582 -3.02 19.34 8.78
CA SER A 582 -2.50 20.71 8.59
C SER A 582 -1.75 21.26 9.80
N THR A 583 -1.97 20.74 11.01
CA THR A 583 -1.11 21.04 12.17
C THR A 583 0.23 20.34 12.06
N GLN A 584 0.28 19.12 11.49
CA GLN A 584 1.53 18.44 11.16
C GLN A 584 2.28 19.16 10.03
N GLU A 585 1.62 19.51 8.92
CA GLU A 585 2.19 20.31 7.82
C GLU A 585 2.77 21.65 8.32
N ALA A 586 2.06 22.35 9.21
CA ALA A 586 2.54 23.60 9.82
C ALA A 586 3.75 23.39 10.76
N ARG A 587 3.83 22.24 11.46
CA ARG A 587 4.97 21.87 12.30
C ARG A 587 6.19 21.47 11.47
N GLU A 588 6.03 20.59 10.48
CA GLU A 588 7.12 20.12 9.62
C GLU A 588 7.68 21.25 8.74
N GLY A 589 6.81 22.14 8.21
CA GLY A 589 7.25 23.36 7.53
C GLY A 589 8.06 24.32 8.42
N SER A 590 7.68 24.45 9.70
CA SER A 590 8.42 25.27 10.68
C SER A 590 9.77 24.65 11.07
N ALA A 591 9.81 23.33 11.25
CA ALA A 591 11.05 22.60 11.56
C ALA A 591 12.03 22.60 10.38
N SER A 592 11.53 22.43 9.16
CA SER A 592 12.32 22.48 7.92
C SER A 592 12.95 23.87 7.70
N ALA A 593 12.18 24.94 7.94
CA ALA A 593 12.68 26.32 7.88
C ALA A 593 13.79 26.60 8.91
N LEU A 594 13.70 26.02 10.12
CA LEU A 594 14.76 26.11 11.14
C LEU A 594 16.00 25.29 10.78
N GLY A 595 15.83 24.10 10.19
CA GLY A 595 16.94 23.28 9.71
C GLY A 595 17.76 23.97 8.61
N GLY A 596 17.09 24.52 7.58
CA GLY A 596 17.76 25.24 6.49
C GLY A 596 18.54 26.48 6.93
N LEU A 597 18.15 27.11 8.05
CA LEU A 597 18.86 28.24 8.65
C LEU A 597 20.23 27.84 9.23
N ILE A 598 20.39 26.60 9.67
CA ILE A 598 21.65 26.08 10.23
C ILE A 598 22.65 25.79 9.09
N ASP A 599 22.21 25.16 7.99
CA ASP A 599 23.06 24.93 6.82
C ASP A 599 23.45 26.23 6.09
N ALA A 600 22.53 27.21 6.04
CA ALA A 600 22.85 28.56 5.55
C ALA A 600 23.93 29.25 6.41
N SER A 601 23.89 29.04 7.73
CA SER A 601 24.88 29.59 8.67
C SER A 601 26.28 28.97 8.47
N PHE A 602 26.37 27.67 8.18
CA PHE A 602 27.65 27.03 7.82
C PHE A 602 28.18 27.48 6.46
N SER A 603 27.30 27.77 5.50
CA SER A 603 27.68 28.19 4.15
C SER A 603 28.39 29.55 4.11
N LEU A 604 28.10 30.45 5.05
CA LEU A 604 28.72 31.77 5.15
C LEU A 604 30.14 31.78 5.74
N ALA A 605 30.58 30.70 6.40
CA ALA A 605 31.89 30.63 7.05
C ALA A 605 33.06 30.28 6.10
N SER A 606 32.79 30.08 4.80
CA SER A 606 33.75 29.51 3.84
C SER A 606 34.57 30.53 3.03
N HIS A 607 34.19 31.81 3.02
CA HIS A 607 34.87 32.85 2.23
C HIS A 607 36.11 33.44 2.91
N GLY A 608 37.11 32.58 3.15
CA GLY A 608 38.47 33.00 3.50
C GLY A 608 39.17 33.67 2.32
N THR A 609 39.69 34.88 2.52
CA THR A 609 40.34 35.68 1.48
C THR A 609 41.67 35.08 1.01
N SER A 610 41.76 34.71 -0.27
CA SER A 610 43.02 34.45 -0.97
C SER A 610 43.34 35.59 -1.92
N HIS A 611 44.37 36.37 -1.58
CA HIS A 611 44.90 37.45 -2.41
C HIS A 611 46.04 36.90 -3.27
N SER A 612 45.80 36.73 -4.57
CA SER A 612 46.84 36.42 -5.56
C SER A 612 46.38 36.93 -6.93
N GLY A 613 46.99 38.02 -7.41
CA GLY A 613 46.65 38.62 -8.71
C GLY A 613 47.73 38.38 -9.77
N GLY A 614 47.47 38.87 -10.99
CA GLY A 614 48.49 39.14 -11.99
C GLY A 614 48.40 38.34 -13.30
N GLY A 615 48.12 39.04 -14.40
CA GLY A 615 48.51 38.67 -15.77
C GLY A 615 47.58 37.70 -16.52
N GLY A 616 47.12 38.10 -17.70
CA GLY A 616 46.30 37.26 -18.57
C GLY A 616 45.61 38.00 -19.71
N ASP A 617 46.35 38.74 -20.53
CA ASP A 617 45.81 39.42 -21.71
C ASP A 617 45.39 38.44 -22.82
N GLY A 618 44.34 38.81 -23.56
CA GLY A 618 43.79 38.05 -24.69
C GLY A 618 42.26 37.86 -24.57
N GLY A 619 41.41 38.33 -25.47
CA GLY A 619 41.66 38.95 -26.77
C GLY A 619 40.95 38.14 -27.86
N GLY A 620 39.69 38.49 -28.16
CA GLY A 620 38.89 37.81 -29.18
C GLY A 620 37.52 38.48 -29.35
N SER A 621 37.29 39.09 -30.51
CA SER A 621 36.01 39.69 -30.90
C SER A 621 35.29 38.78 -31.91
N ALA A 622 33.95 38.85 -31.98
CA ALA A 622 33.12 37.82 -32.60
C ALA A 622 31.77 37.66 -31.85
N GLY A 623 30.62 38.28 -32.15
CA GLY A 623 30.20 39.07 -33.31
C GLY A 623 29.48 38.22 -34.38
N GLY A 624 28.27 37.76 -34.07
CA GLY A 624 27.45 36.97 -34.99
C GLY A 624 25.99 36.90 -34.54
N SER A 625 25.10 37.57 -35.27
CA SER A 625 23.66 37.61 -35.04
C SER A 625 22.89 37.01 -36.21
N SER A 626 22.03 36.04 -35.94
CA SER A 626 21.00 35.51 -36.85
C SER A 626 19.94 34.77 -36.06
#